data_AF-A0A3C1RJZ0-F1
#
_entry.id   AF-A0A3C1RJZ0-F1
#
_cell.length_a   1.000
_cell.length_b   1.000
_cell.length_c   1.000
_cell.angle_alpha   90.00
_cell.angle_beta   90.00
_cell.angle_gamma   90.00
#
_symmetry.space_group_name_H-M   'P 1'
#
loop_
_entity.id
_entity.type
_entity.pdbx_description
1 polymer ?
#
loop_
_entity_poly.entity_id
_entity_poly.type
_entity_poly.pdbx_seq_one_letter_code
_entity_poly.pdbx_strand_id
1 'polypeptide(L)'
;MKTIRISLLLLVMAVYSSCQKKHKQQPLSVQVTSLVDITDPRAVMPDAETILSCFDFTNDKDKEAFFRLTTTTDKLLNPVSENHLASGYETEKDNQFDDPDYRKKLVLSFYSGIRECVNKFNTKSQHDSILRYSECFRSIASELVRMKENKADKSLLLVYSDLCENSDLFSVYKKTATEQLLKHPDSVLQKFESTGLLPEDLSHFTVTIIFQPRSRDQDRLFNAMAELYKRMLSNRRAKVIIGSDNPKYL
;
A
#
# COMPACT_ATOMS: atom_id res chain seq x y z
N MET A 1 55.41 28.48 27.44
CA MET A 1 54.55 29.11 26.41
C MET A 1 54.14 28.20 25.24
N LYS A 2 54.94 27.19 24.84
CA LYS A 2 54.57 26.26 23.75
C LYS A 2 53.42 25.29 24.10
N THR A 3 53.35 24.83 25.35
CA THR A 3 52.31 23.92 25.85
C THR A 3 50.91 24.55 25.90
N ILE A 4 50.81 25.82 26.30
CA ILE A 4 49.54 26.57 26.34
C ILE A 4 48.93 26.74 24.93
N ARG A 5 49.76 26.91 23.91
CA ARG A 5 49.30 27.03 22.51
C ARG A 5 48.75 25.71 21.95
N ILE A 6 49.31 24.57 22.38
CA ILE A 6 48.85 23.24 21.94
C ILE A 6 47.50 22.89 22.60
N SER A 7 47.32 23.23 23.88
CA SER A 7 46.05 23.01 24.59
C SER A 7 44.91 23.85 24.01
N LEU A 8 45.17 25.10 23.60
CA LEU A 8 44.16 25.94 22.97
C LEU A 8 43.73 25.41 21.59
N LEU A 9 44.67 24.86 20.82
CA LEU A 9 44.38 24.31 19.49
C LEU A 9 43.51 23.02 19.58
N LEU A 10 43.76 22.18 20.58
CA LEU A 10 42.96 20.98 20.85
C LEU A 10 41.54 21.32 21.32
N LEU A 11 41.38 22.38 22.12
CA LEU A 11 40.05 22.84 22.56
C LEU A 11 39.22 23.37 21.37
N VAL A 12 39.84 24.11 20.45
CA VAL A 12 39.16 24.61 19.25
C VAL A 12 38.75 23.46 18.33
N MET A 13 39.59 22.45 18.13
CA MET A 13 39.20 21.26 17.34
C MET A 13 38.05 20.46 17.99
N ALA A 14 38.01 20.35 19.32
CA ALA A 14 36.90 19.68 20.01
C ALA A 14 35.56 20.41 19.85
N VAL A 15 35.57 21.75 19.77
CA VAL A 15 34.36 22.56 19.51
C VAL A 15 33.89 22.40 18.05
N TYR A 16 34.81 22.28 17.08
CA TYR A 16 34.45 22.00 15.68
C TYR A 16 33.92 20.57 15.45
N SER A 17 34.37 19.58 16.23
CA SER A 17 33.85 18.20 16.13
C SER A 17 32.48 18.01 16.80
N SER A 18 32.04 18.92 17.69
CA SER A 18 30.73 18.84 18.35
C SER A 18 29.57 19.37 17.48
N CYS A 19 29.87 20.08 16.40
CA CYS A 19 28.91 20.46 15.36
C CYS A 19 28.88 19.45 14.22
N GLN A 20 28.88 18.15 14.52
CA GLN A 20 28.26 17.22 13.57
C GLN A 20 26.77 17.50 13.61
N LYS A 21 26.29 18.30 12.63
CA LYS A 21 24.88 18.36 12.27
C LYS A 21 24.40 16.92 12.27
N LYS A 22 23.58 16.53 13.26
CA LYS A 22 22.76 15.32 13.14
C LYS A 22 22.13 15.47 11.77
N HIS A 23 22.56 14.66 10.80
CA HIS A 23 21.82 14.49 9.57
C HIS A 23 20.42 14.21 10.07
N LYS A 24 19.50 15.16 9.92
CA LYS A 24 18.10 14.93 10.23
C LYS A 24 17.75 13.78 9.30
N GLN A 25 17.77 12.56 9.83
CA GLN A 25 17.20 11.43 9.13
C GLN A 25 15.82 11.93 8.71
N GLN A 26 15.57 11.91 7.40
CA GLN A 26 14.24 12.22 6.95
C GLN A 26 13.29 11.33 7.75
N PRO A 27 12.23 11.91 8.33
CA PRO A 27 11.28 11.12 9.09
C PRO A 27 10.78 10.00 8.19
N LEU A 28 10.64 8.80 8.77
CA LEU A 28 10.13 7.63 8.07
C LEU A 28 8.84 8.01 7.33
N SER A 29 8.60 7.44 6.17
CA SER A 29 7.39 7.66 5.38
C SER A 29 6.68 6.34 5.12
N VAL A 30 5.39 6.29 5.42
CA VAL A 30 4.55 5.11 5.23
C VAL A 30 3.39 5.46 4.33
N GLN A 31 3.16 4.64 3.30
CA GLN A 31 1.95 4.75 2.50
C GLN A 31 1.16 3.44 2.48
N VAL A 32 -0.15 3.56 2.59
CA VAL A 32 -1.10 2.45 2.58
C VAL A 32 -2.16 2.74 1.53
N THR A 33 -2.31 1.83 0.58
CA THR A 33 -3.38 1.87 -0.42
C THR A 33 -4.29 0.67 -0.22
N SER A 34 -5.59 0.90 -0.09
CA SER A 34 -6.62 -0.13 -0.16
C SER A 34 -7.28 -0.10 -1.53
N LEU A 35 -7.16 -1.20 -2.27
CA LEU A 35 -7.79 -1.43 -3.57
C LEU A 35 -8.91 -2.46 -3.38
N VAL A 36 -10.16 -2.03 -3.54
CA VAL A 36 -11.34 -2.89 -3.34
C VAL A 36 -11.97 -3.23 -4.68
N ASP A 37 -12.09 -4.51 -4.98
CA ASP A 37 -12.81 -4.97 -6.16
C ASP A 37 -14.31 -4.93 -5.90
N ILE A 38 -15.00 -3.96 -6.51
CA ILE A 38 -16.45 -3.82 -6.37
C ILE A 38 -17.21 -4.62 -7.44
N THR A 39 -16.50 -5.25 -8.39
CA THR A 39 -17.08 -6.16 -9.39
C THR A 39 -17.31 -7.54 -8.80
N ASP A 40 -16.55 -7.92 -7.76
CA ASP A 40 -16.85 -9.07 -6.92
C ASP A 40 -17.99 -8.70 -5.95
N PRO A 41 -19.20 -9.27 -6.10
CA PRO A 41 -20.33 -9.02 -5.22
C PRO A 41 -20.12 -9.55 -3.79
N ARG A 42 -18.98 -10.18 -3.52
CA ARG A 42 -18.64 -10.84 -2.26
C ARG A 42 -17.27 -10.40 -1.74
N ALA A 43 -16.69 -9.34 -2.28
CA ALA A 43 -15.41 -8.82 -1.81
C ALA A 43 -15.45 -8.56 -0.30
N VAL A 44 -14.38 -8.97 0.38
CA VAL A 44 -14.18 -8.62 1.79
C VAL A 44 -14.03 -7.10 1.86
N MET A 45 -14.81 -6.46 2.72
CA MET A 45 -14.72 -5.00 2.88
C MET A 45 -13.53 -4.62 3.77
N PRO A 46 -12.88 -3.48 3.48
CA PRO A 46 -11.80 -2.98 4.32
C PRO A 46 -12.31 -2.65 5.71
N ASP A 47 -11.53 -3.07 6.71
CA ASP A 47 -11.70 -2.68 8.11
C ASP A 47 -10.78 -1.50 8.44
N ALA A 48 -11.36 -0.45 9.04
CA ALA A 48 -10.61 0.76 9.33
C ALA A 48 -9.50 0.50 10.35
N GLU A 49 -9.76 -0.23 11.43
CA GLU A 49 -8.76 -0.45 12.49
C GLU A 49 -7.56 -1.25 11.99
N THR A 50 -7.80 -2.22 11.11
CA THR A 50 -6.75 -2.95 10.40
C THR A 50 -5.88 -2.02 9.57
N ILE A 51 -6.47 -1.13 8.77
CA ILE A 51 -5.73 -0.13 8.00
C ILE A 51 -4.92 0.80 8.92
N LEU A 52 -5.53 1.28 10.01
CA LEU A 52 -4.87 2.17 10.96
C LEU A 52 -3.63 1.51 11.60
N SER A 53 -3.71 0.22 11.91
CA SER A 53 -2.59 -0.53 12.47
C SER A 53 -1.35 -0.58 11.56
N CYS A 54 -1.55 -0.43 10.24
CA CYS A 54 -0.45 -0.42 9.27
C CYS A 54 0.46 0.80 9.42
N PHE A 55 -0.05 1.90 9.99
CA PHE A 55 0.73 3.12 10.18
C PHE A 55 1.62 3.05 11.41
N ASP A 56 1.20 2.43 12.52
CA ASP A 56 2.04 2.23 13.73
C ASP A 56 2.67 3.53 14.31
N PHE A 57 1.88 4.60 14.48
CA PHE A 57 2.37 5.85 15.08
C PHE A 57 2.83 5.73 16.55
N THR A 58 2.66 4.56 17.16
CA THR A 58 3.20 4.22 18.48
C THR A 58 4.72 4.19 18.50
N ASN A 59 5.36 3.67 17.45
CA ASN A 59 6.81 3.54 17.38
C ASN A 59 7.50 4.80 16.82
N ASP A 60 6.82 5.54 15.96
CA ASP A 60 7.31 6.81 15.42
C ASP A 60 6.12 7.74 15.19
N LYS A 61 5.99 8.78 16.03
CA LYS A 61 4.90 9.75 15.92
C LYS A 61 5.14 10.78 14.82
N ASP A 62 6.39 11.00 14.41
CA ASP A 62 6.81 12.11 13.54
C ASP A 62 6.93 11.70 12.07
N LYS A 63 6.72 10.42 11.76
CA LYS A 63 6.65 9.90 10.39
C LYS A 63 5.59 10.58 9.53
N GLU A 64 5.84 10.62 8.23
CA GLU A 64 4.85 10.99 7.23
C GLU A 64 3.95 9.78 6.91
N ALA A 65 2.66 10.04 6.67
CA ALA A 65 1.71 8.99 6.33
C ALA A 65 0.75 9.37 5.20
N PHE A 66 0.60 8.45 4.25
CA PHE A 66 -0.36 8.56 3.16
C PHE A 66 -1.34 7.39 3.19
N PHE A 67 -2.62 7.69 3.14
CA PHE A 67 -3.67 6.70 2.94
C PHE A 67 -4.41 6.99 1.64
N ARG A 68 -4.69 5.94 0.88
CA ARG A 68 -5.58 5.98 -0.28
C ARG A 68 -6.54 4.81 -0.28
N LEU A 69 -7.79 5.08 -0.65
CA LEU A 69 -8.81 4.08 -0.93
C LEU A 69 -9.32 4.28 -2.36
N THR A 70 -9.30 3.20 -3.15
CA THR A 70 -9.85 3.18 -4.52
C THR A 70 -10.40 1.81 -4.86
N THR A 71 -10.90 1.64 -6.09
CA THR A 71 -11.61 0.43 -6.52
C THR A 71 -11.07 -0.16 -7.81
N THR A 72 -11.15 -1.48 -7.93
CA THR A 72 -11.14 -2.18 -9.21
C THR A 72 -12.56 -2.20 -9.76
N THR A 73 -12.73 -1.77 -11.00
CA THR A 73 -14.02 -1.73 -11.72
C THR A 73 -13.81 -2.11 -13.19
N ASP A 74 -14.87 -2.00 -14.00
CA ASP A 74 -14.79 -2.04 -15.47
C ASP A 74 -14.39 -0.68 -16.09
N LYS A 75 -14.08 0.34 -15.28
CA LYS A 75 -13.74 1.70 -15.70
C LYS A 75 -12.32 2.06 -15.32
N LEU A 76 -11.70 2.88 -16.17
CA LEU A 76 -10.36 3.43 -15.96
C LEU A 76 -10.32 4.56 -14.92
N LEU A 77 -11.46 5.24 -14.71
CA LEU A 77 -11.57 6.34 -13.75
C LEU A 77 -12.46 5.92 -12.60
N ASN A 78 -11.84 5.77 -11.44
CA ASN A 78 -12.51 5.38 -10.22
C ASN A 78 -12.44 6.51 -9.19
N PRO A 79 -13.50 6.71 -8.38
CA PRO A 79 -13.42 7.60 -7.24
C PRO A 79 -12.26 7.20 -6.34
N VAL A 80 -11.63 8.21 -5.76
CA VAL A 80 -10.52 8.06 -4.84
C VAL A 80 -10.82 8.87 -3.60
N SER A 81 -10.52 8.29 -2.45
CA SER A 81 -10.40 9.04 -1.20
C SER A 81 -8.97 8.97 -0.71
N GLU A 82 -8.41 10.10 -0.30
CA GLU A 82 -7.03 10.21 0.18
C GLU A 82 -6.98 10.96 1.50
N ASN A 83 -6.07 10.55 2.37
CA ASN A 83 -5.72 11.28 3.58
C ASN A 83 -4.19 11.35 3.63
N HIS A 84 -3.65 12.50 4.04
CA HIS A 84 -2.22 12.71 4.19
C HIS A 84 -1.95 13.39 5.53
N LEU A 85 -0.97 12.86 6.24
CA LEU A 85 -0.36 13.49 7.39
C LEU A 85 1.09 13.78 7.05
N ALA A 86 1.39 15.06 6.82
CA ALA A 86 2.74 15.54 6.63
C ALA A 86 3.65 15.16 7.81
N SER A 87 4.96 15.20 7.59
CA SER A 87 5.93 14.81 8.61
C SER A 87 5.86 15.72 9.85
N GLY A 88 6.26 15.19 11.01
CA GLY A 88 6.31 15.97 12.26
C GLY A 88 7.13 17.25 12.11
N TYR A 89 8.25 17.17 11.38
CA TYR A 89 9.11 18.33 11.09
C TYR A 89 8.40 19.44 10.30
N GLU A 90 7.51 19.08 9.38
CA GLU A 90 6.74 20.04 8.60
C GLU A 90 5.61 20.62 9.43
N THR A 91 4.84 19.76 10.12
CA THR A 91 3.67 20.18 10.90
C THR A 91 4.05 21.03 12.11
N GLU A 92 5.24 20.84 12.70
CA GLU A 92 5.68 21.63 13.86
C GLU A 92 5.74 23.14 13.56
N LYS A 93 5.95 23.53 12.30
CA LYS A 93 5.96 24.95 11.89
C LYS A 93 4.59 25.62 12.08
N ASP A 94 3.53 24.82 12.10
CA ASP A 94 2.15 25.28 12.27
C ASP A 94 1.72 25.28 13.75
N ASN A 95 2.56 24.80 14.67
CA ASN A 95 2.31 24.78 16.11
C ASN A 95 2.57 26.15 16.77
N GLN A 96 1.81 27.18 16.36
CA GLN A 96 2.03 28.58 16.76
C GLN A 96 1.94 28.85 18.27
N PHE A 97 1.31 27.95 19.03
CA PHE A 97 1.04 28.11 20.46
C PHE A 97 1.83 27.11 21.33
N ASP A 98 2.83 26.44 20.78
CA ASP A 98 3.64 25.42 21.46
C ASP A 98 2.77 24.36 22.17
N ASP A 99 1.67 23.95 21.54
CA ASP A 99 0.76 22.95 22.09
C ASP A 99 1.48 21.59 22.18
N PRO A 100 1.73 21.05 23.38
CA PRO A 100 2.49 19.81 23.55
C PRO A 100 1.79 18.59 22.95
N ASP A 101 0.47 18.67 22.73
CA ASP A 101 -0.34 17.61 22.13
C ASP A 101 -0.63 17.84 20.64
N TYR A 102 -0.04 18.88 20.02
CA TYR A 102 -0.33 19.26 18.64
C TYR A 102 -0.20 18.08 17.67
N ARG A 103 0.94 17.41 17.67
CA ARG A 103 1.19 16.25 16.81
C ARG A 103 0.21 15.10 17.05
N LYS A 104 -0.13 14.85 18.31
CA LYS A 104 -1.09 13.80 18.70
C LYS A 104 -2.49 14.10 18.16
N LYS A 105 -2.92 15.37 18.20
CA LYS A 105 -4.21 15.81 17.62
C LYS A 105 -4.24 15.60 16.11
N LEU A 106 -3.14 15.89 15.41
CA LEU A 106 -3.04 15.63 13.96
C LEU A 106 -3.12 14.14 13.63
N VAL A 107 -2.43 13.28 14.37
CA VAL A 107 -2.52 11.81 14.19
C VAL A 107 -3.96 11.33 14.43
N LEU A 108 -4.64 11.81 15.47
CA LEU A 108 -6.03 11.46 15.75
C LEU A 108 -6.99 11.95 14.65
N SER A 109 -6.74 13.14 14.09
CA SER A 109 -7.50 13.68 12.96
C SER A 109 -7.30 12.82 11.72
N PHE A 110 -6.05 12.47 11.39
CA PHE A 110 -5.72 11.56 10.29
C PHE A 110 -6.43 10.21 10.44
N TYR A 111 -6.37 9.59 11.62
CA TYR A 111 -7.09 8.34 11.90
C TYR A 111 -8.60 8.48 11.76
N SER A 112 -9.17 9.60 12.20
CA SER A 112 -10.61 9.87 12.07
C SER A 112 -11.01 10.03 10.59
N GLY A 113 -10.20 10.70 9.79
CA GLY A 113 -10.41 10.85 8.35
C GLY A 113 -10.37 9.52 7.60
N ILE A 114 -9.46 8.62 7.98
CA ILE A 114 -9.44 7.24 7.43
C ILE A 114 -10.72 6.48 7.81
N ARG A 115 -11.14 6.53 9.09
CA ARG A 115 -12.38 5.87 9.53
C ARG A 115 -13.59 6.39 8.77
N GLU A 116 -13.72 7.70 8.64
CA GLU A 116 -14.81 8.32 7.87
C GLU A 116 -14.78 7.85 6.42
N CYS A 117 -13.61 7.89 5.79
CA CYS A 117 -13.41 7.43 4.42
C CYS A 117 -13.86 5.97 4.22
N VAL A 118 -13.36 5.06 5.06
CA VAL A 118 -13.69 3.63 4.99
C VAL A 118 -15.17 3.38 5.28
N ASN A 119 -15.75 4.03 6.30
CA ASN A 119 -17.16 3.87 6.63
C ASN A 119 -18.07 4.40 5.54
N LYS A 120 -17.76 5.57 4.97
CA LYS A 120 -18.49 6.17 3.86
C LYS A 120 -18.41 5.31 2.61
N PHE A 121 -17.23 4.74 2.32
CA PHE A 121 -17.06 3.76 1.26
C PHE A 121 -17.95 2.55 1.52
N ASN A 122 -17.78 1.84 2.64
CA ASN A 122 -18.55 0.62 2.96
C ASN A 122 -20.08 0.86 2.97
N THR A 123 -20.55 2.06 3.29
CA THR A 123 -21.98 2.42 3.25
C THR A 123 -22.48 2.67 1.82
N LYS A 124 -21.66 3.29 0.96
CA LYS A 124 -22.03 3.63 -0.42
C LYS A 124 -21.78 2.51 -1.42
N SER A 125 -20.79 1.68 -1.13
CA SER A 125 -20.36 0.55 -1.94
C SER A 125 -21.38 -0.59 -1.83
N GLN A 126 -22.57 -0.37 -2.37
CA GLN A 126 -23.42 -1.48 -2.78
C GLN A 126 -22.77 -2.04 -4.03
N HIS A 127 -22.28 -3.29 -3.95
CA HIS A 127 -21.66 -3.99 -5.06
C HIS A 127 -22.44 -3.76 -6.35
N ASP A 128 -21.79 -3.16 -7.35
CA ASP A 128 -22.44 -2.92 -8.63
C ASP A 128 -22.35 -4.21 -9.44
N SER A 129 -23.26 -5.14 -9.14
CA SER A 129 -23.36 -6.46 -9.77
C SER A 129 -23.66 -6.42 -11.29
N ILE A 130 -23.74 -5.23 -11.88
CA ILE A 130 -23.98 -5.01 -13.30
C ILE A 130 -22.65 -4.98 -14.09
N LEU A 131 -21.52 -4.73 -13.42
CA LEU A 131 -20.22 -4.62 -14.07
C LEU A 131 -19.74 -6.01 -14.52
N ARG A 132 -19.58 -6.18 -15.84
CA ARG A 132 -19.21 -7.47 -16.44
C ARG A 132 -17.71 -7.62 -16.66
N TYR A 133 -16.92 -6.56 -16.51
CA TYR A 133 -15.47 -6.60 -16.68
C TYR A 133 -14.79 -6.33 -15.34
N SER A 134 -13.63 -6.96 -15.12
CA SER A 134 -12.80 -6.74 -13.94
C SER A 134 -11.34 -6.69 -14.40
N GLU A 135 -10.76 -5.48 -14.37
CA GLU A 135 -9.37 -5.22 -14.74
C GLU A 135 -8.45 -5.24 -13.50
N CYS A 136 -8.44 -6.35 -12.76
CA CYS A 136 -7.64 -6.51 -11.54
C CYS A 136 -6.16 -6.21 -11.79
N PHE A 137 -5.58 -6.79 -12.84
CA PHE A 137 -4.15 -6.68 -13.10
C PHE A 137 -3.74 -5.24 -13.38
N ARG A 138 -4.48 -4.56 -14.25
CA ARG A 138 -4.20 -3.17 -14.59
C ARG A 138 -4.39 -2.24 -13.40
N SER A 139 -5.42 -2.48 -12.58
CA SER A 139 -5.70 -1.68 -11.39
C SER A 139 -4.60 -1.81 -10.35
N ILE A 140 -4.15 -3.04 -10.08
CA ILE A 140 -3.02 -3.32 -9.19
C ILE A 140 -1.73 -2.69 -9.72
N ALA A 141 -1.42 -2.88 -11.01
CA ALA A 141 -0.22 -2.33 -11.62
C ALA A 141 -0.20 -0.79 -11.55
N SER A 142 -1.34 -0.14 -11.84
CA SER A 142 -1.46 1.32 -11.81
C SER A 142 -1.23 1.88 -10.40
N GLU A 143 -1.79 1.23 -9.37
CA GLU A 143 -1.55 1.65 -7.99
C GLU A 143 -0.11 1.41 -7.54
N LEU A 144 0.54 0.33 -7.97
CA LEU A 144 1.98 0.10 -7.70
C LEU A 144 2.86 1.17 -8.35
N VAL A 145 2.58 1.56 -9.60
CA VAL A 145 3.29 2.65 -10.29
C VAL A 145 3.12 3.96 -9.53
N ARG A 146 1.87 4.35 -9.22
CA ARG A 146 1.57 5.58 -8.48
C ARG A 146 2.24 5.61 -7.11
N MET A 147 2.15 4.53 -6.35
CA MET A 147 2.79 4.42 -5.04
C MET A 147 4.31 4.56 -5.16
N LYS A 148 4.94 4.05 -6.22
CA LYS A 148 6.38 4.21 -6.45
C LYS A 148 6.79 5.67 -6.64
N GLU A 149 5.92 6.51 -7.19
CA GLU A 149 6.18 7.95 -7.38
C GLU A 149 6.28 8.72 -6.05
N ASN A 150 5.55 8.27 -5.01
CA ASN A 150 5.59 8.88 -3.68
C ASN A 150 6.88 8.60 -2.90
N LYS A 151 7.70 7.62 -3.34
CA LYS A 151 9.00 7.28 -2.75
C LYS A 151 8.97 7.03 -1.23
N ALA A 152 7.87 6.49 -0.71
CA ALA A 152 7.74 6.17 0.70
C ALA A 152 8.69 5.03 1.12
N ASP A 153 9.23 5.08 2.34
CA ASP A 153 10.13 4.07 2.89
C ASP A 153 9.44 2.69 3.04
N LYS A 154 8.16 2.69 3.43
CA LYS A 154 7.31 1.49 3.50
C LYS A 154 6.04 1.70 2.67
N SER A 155 5.80 0.78 1.74
CA SER A 155 4.62 0.81 0.86
C SER A 155 3.76 -0.43 1.07
N LEU A 156 2.51 -0.25 1.49
CA LEU A 156 1.55 -1.35 1.69
C LEU A 156 0.39 -1.22 0.71
N LEU A 157 0.18 -2.26 -0.12
CA LEU A 157 -0.98 -2.37 -0.99
C LEU A 157 -1.88 -3.49 -0.48
N LEU A 158 -3.08 -3.14 -0.03
CA LEU A 158 -4.11 -4.08 0.43
C LEU A 158 -5.09 -4.29 -0.73
N VAL A 159 -5.15 -5.50 -1.27
CA VAL A 159 -5.99 -5.87 -2.41
C VAL A 159 -7.14 -6.74 -1.92
N TYR A 160 -8.35 -6.21 -1.91
CA TYR A 160 -9.57 -6.91 -1.54
C TYR A 160 -10.27 -7.39 -2.81
N SER A 161 -9.91 -8.58 -3.30
CA SER A 161 -10.39 -9.10 -4.59
C SER A 161 -10.17 -10.62 -4.67
N ASP A 162 -11.06 -11.31 -5.39
CA ASP A 162 -10.89 -12.70 -5.80
C ASP A 162 -9.85 -12.89 -6.92
N LEU A 163 -9.28 -11.79 -7.43
CA LEU A 163 -8.32 -11.72 -8.52
C LEU A 163 -8.84 -12.31 -9.84
N CYS A 164 -10.14 -12.56 -9.97
CA CYS A 164 -10.74 -13.12 -11.17
C CYS A 164 -10.76 -12.07 -12.28
N GLU A 165 -9.69 -12.04 -13.06
CA GLU A 165 -9.58 -11.15 -14.21
C GLU A 165 -10.70 -11.45 -15.22
N ASN A 166 -11.40 -10.40 -15.65
CA ASN A 166 -12.28 -10.40 -16.80
C ASN A 166 -12.02 -9.19 -17.67
N SER A 167 -10.94 -9.27 -18.45
CA SER A 167 -10.52 -8.23 -19.38
C SER A 167 -10.17 -8.81 -20.76
N ASP A 168 -9.83 -7.92 -21.68
CA ASP A 168 -9.31 -8.32 -22.99
C ASP A 168 -7.96 -9.02 -22.87
N LEU A 169 -7.18 -8.71 -21.83
CA LEU A 169 -5.90 -9.36 -21.56
C LEU A 169 -6.12 -10.81 -21.15
N PHE A 170 -7.01 -11.09 -20.19
CA PHE A 170 -7.29 -12.44 -19.74
C PHE A 170 -8.68 -12.50 -19.12
N SER A 171 -9.40 -13.59 -19.33
CA SER A 171 -10.74 -13.77 -18.76
C SER A 171 -10.85 -15.17 -18.20
N VAL A 172 -10.80 -15.28 -16.86
CA VAL A 172 -10.84 -16.58 -16.16
C VAL A 172 -12.18 -17.30 -16.35
N TYR A 173 -13.22 -16.57 -16.76
CA TYR A 173 -14.57 -17.06 -17.02
C TYR A 173 -14.68 -17.84 -18.35
N LYS A 174 -13.68 -17.74 -19.24
CA LYS A 174 -13.62 -18.55 -20.46
C LYS A 174 -13.01 -19.92 -20.13
N LYS A 175 -13.73 -21.01 -20.43
CA LYS A 175 -13.27 -22.39 -20.15
C LYS A 175 -11.83 -22.67 -20.61
N THR A 176 -11.47 -22.23 -21.82
CA THR A 176 -10.11 -22.40 -22.35
C THR A 176 -9.06 -21.64 -21.55
N ALA A 177 -9.39 -20.44 -21.06
CA ALA A 177 -8.51 -19.64 -20.23
C ALA A 177 -8.36 -20.25 -18.83
N THR A 178 -9.45 -20.76 -18.23
CA THR A 178 -9.38 -21.51 -16.97
C THR A 178 -8.48 -22.74 -17.11
N GLU A 179 -8.64 -23.51 -18.19
CA GLU A 179 -7.79 -24.67 -18.46
C GLU A 179 -6.32 -24.28 -18.66
N GLN A 180 -6.06 -23.18 -19.38
CA GLN A 180 -4.71 -22.65 -19.56
C GLN A 180 -4.08 -22.19 -18.23
N LEU A 181 -4.83 -21.50 -17.38
CA LEU A 181 -4.39 -21.11 -16.04
C LEU A 181 -4.01 -22.33 -15.20
N LEU A 182 -4.86 -23.36 -15.20
CA LEU A 182 -4.68 -24.52 -14.33
C LEU A 182 -3.62 -25.51 -14.84
N LYS A 183 -3.42 -25.62 -16.15
CA LYS A 183 -2.51 -26.61 -16.77
C LYS A 183 -1.21 -26.00 -17.28
N HIS A 184 -1.24 -24.73 -17.69
CA HIS A 184 -0.13 -24.02 -18.32
C HIS A 184 0.05 -22.61 -17.72
N PRO A 185 0.21 -22.48 -16.39
CA PRO A 185 0.26 -21.19 -15.71
C PRO A 185 1.37 -20.28 -16.24
N ASP A 186 2.51 -20.84 -16.68
CA ASP A 186 3.63 -20.05 -17.23
C ASP A 186 3.26 -19.30 -18.51
N SER A 187 2.37 -19.87 -19.33
CA SER A 187 1.87 -19.19 -20.53
C SER A 187 0.98 -18.00 -20.17
N VAL A 188 0.18 -18.15 -19.12
CA VAL A 188 -0.65 -17.05 -18.61
C VAL A 188 0.24 -15.98 -17.97
N LEU A 189 1.22 -16.38 -17.17
CA LEU A 189 2.22 -15.49 -16.57
C LEU A 189 2.92 -14.63 -17.63
N GLN A 190 3.44 -15.25 -18.69
CA GLN A 190 4.10 -14.55 -19.79
C GLN A 190 3.17 -13.53 -20.46
N LYS A 191 1.87 -13.84 -20.58
CA LYS A 191 0.88 -12.92 -21.13
C LYS A 191 0.78 -11.64 -20.29
N PHE A 192 0.70 -11.77 -18.96
CA PHE A 192 0.68 -10.62 -18.06
C PHE A 192 2.01 -9.87 -18.05
N GLU A 193 3.14 -10.56 -17.99
CA GLU A 193 4.47 -9.92 -17.95
C GLU A 193 4.82 -9.18 -19.24
N SER A 194 4.36 -9.67 -20.40
CA SER A 194 4.60 -9.02 -21.70
C SER A 194 3.91 -7.66 -21.87
N THR A 195 2.98 -7.30 -20.98
CA THR A 195 2.35 -5.98 -20.98
C THR A 195 3.29 -4.86 -20.53
N GLY A 196 4.33 -5.16 -19.76
CA GLY A 196 5.25 -4.17 -19.20
C GLY A 196 4.64 -3.21 -18.17
N LEU A 197 3.43 -3.50 -17.65
CA LEU A 197 2.72 -2.58 -16.74
C LEU A 197 3.27 -2.56 -15.31
N LEU A 198 3.87 -3.65 -14.84
CA LEU A 198 4.40 -3.75 -13.47
C LEU A 198 5.78 -3.08 -13.36
N PRO A 199 6.04 -2.29 -12.31
CA PRO A 199 7.37 -1.75 -12.04
C PRO A 199 8.43 -2.85 -11.92
N GLU A 200 9.65 -2.60 -12.39
CA GLU A 200 10.75 -3.59 -12.33
C GLU A 200 11.24 -3.89 -10.90
N ASP A 201 11.08 -2.92 -10.00
CA ASP A 201 11.51 -3.02 -8.61
C ASP A 201 10.38 -2.63 -7.67
N LEU A 202 10.07 -3.55 -6.76
CA LEU A 202 9.07 -3.48 -5.71
C LEU A 202 9.65 -3.88 -4.33
N SER A 203 10.97 -3.77 -4.11
CA SER A 203 11.62 -4.24 -2.86
C SER A 203 11.08 -3.63 -1.55
N HIS A 204 10.48 -2.44 -1.61
CA HIS A 204 9.89 -1.75 -0.46
C HIS A 204 8.36 -1.96 -0.33
N PHE A 205 7.79 -2.80 -1.19
CA PHE A 205 6.36 -3.07 -1.23
C PHE A 205 6.02 -4.35 -0.48
N THR A 206 4.98 -4.25 0.34
CA THR A 206 4.20 -5.39 0.82
C THR A 206 2.83 -5.36 0.15
N VAL A 207 2.49 -6.40 -0.59
CA VAL A 207 1.18 -6.57 -1.22
C VAL A 207 0.43 -7.66 -0.47
N THR A 208 -0.70 -7.29 0.13
CA THR A 208 -1.56 -8.22 0.87
C THR A 208 -2.84 -8.44 0.09
N ILE A 209 -3.05 -9.65 -0.40
CA ILE A 209 -4.25 -10.07 -1.12
C ILE A 209 -5.22 -10.72 -0.12
N ILE A 210 -6.46 -10.24 -0.10
CA ILE A 210 -7.48 -10.58 0.89
C ILE A 210 -8.73 -11.09 0.17
N PHE A 211 -9.08 -12.36 0.37
CA PHE A 211 -10.28 -12.95 -0.20
C PHE A 211 -10.76 -14.17 0.59
N GLN A 212 -12.08 -14.33 0.73
CA GLN A 212 -12.70 -15.46 1.42
C GLN A 212 -13.53 -16.31 0.45
N PRO A 213 -12.98 -17.41 -0.11
CA PRO A 213 -13.71 -18.27 -1.04
C PRO A 213 -14.87 -18.98 -0.34
N ARG A 214 -15.99 -19.16 -1.06
CA ARG A 214 -17.20 -19.84 -0.52
C ARG A 214 -17.45 -21.23 -1.09
N SER A 215 -16.73 -21.60 -2.14
CA SER A 215 -16.78 -22.93 -2.74
C SER A 215 -15.39 -23.41 -3.06
N ARG A 216 -15.26 -24.73 -3.21
CA ARG A 216 -14.00 -25.37 -3.61
C ARG A 216 -13.52 -24.90 -4.99
N ASP A 217 -14.44 -24.61 -5.90
CA ASP A 217 -14.10 -24.12 -7.24
C ASP A 217 -13.58 -22.68 -7.20
N GLN A 218 -14.19 -21.82 -6.37
CA GLN A 218 -13.68 -20.47 -6.13
C GLN A 218 -12.30 -20.50 -5.47
N ASP A 219 -12.13 -21.32 -4.43
CA ASP A 219 -10.85 -21.49 -3.75
C ASP A 219 -9.76 -21.96 -4.72
N ARG A 220 -10.08 -22.93 -5.59
CA ARG A 220 -9.15 -23.41 -6.61
C ARG A 220 -8.75 -22.32 -7.61
N LEU A 221 -9.72 -21.57 -8.13
CA LEU A 221 -9.45 -20.48 -9.09
C LEU A 221 -8.64 -19.36 -8.44
N PHE A 222 -9.06 -18.93 -7.25
CA PHE A 222 -8.38 -17.90 -6.48
C PHE A 222 -6.93 -18.28 -6.22
N ASN A 223 -6.66 -19.49 -5.72
CA ASN A 223 -5.30 -19.93 -5.43
C ASN A 223 -4.42 -19.96 -6.70
N ALA A 224 -4.98 -20.36 -7.85
CA ALA A 224 -4.25 -20.35 -9.12
C ALA A 224 -3.90 -18.92 -9.58
N MET A 225 -4.85 -17.97 -9.46
CA MET A 225 -4.60 -16.56 -9.77
C MET A 225 -3.64 -15.92 -8.77
N ALA A 226 -3.86 -16.12 -7.47
CA ALA A 226 -3.02 -15.58 -6.41
C ALA A 226 -1.56 -16.03 -6.54
N GLU A 227 -1.32 -17.29 -6.95
CA GLU A 227 0.03 -17.78 -7.21
C GLU A 227 0.68 -17.09 -8.43
N LEU A 228 -0.08 -16.80 -9.50
CA LEU A 228 0.44 -16.00 -10.61
C LEU A 228 0.86 -14.60 -10.15
N TYR A 229 -0.01 -13.89 -9.42
CA TYR A 229 0.31 -12.57 -8.88
C TYR A 229 1.51 -12.62 -7.93
N LYS A 230 1.55 -13.60 -7.04
CA LYS A 230 2.67 -13.82 -6.12
C LYS A 230 3.97 -14.00 -6.88
N ARG A 231 4.01 -14.82 -7.93
CA ARG A 231 5.19 -15.01 -8.78
C ARG A 231 5.62 -13.72 -9.45
N MET A 232 4.70 -13.01 -10.13
CA MET A 232 5.00 -11.74 -10.81
C MET A 232 5.59 -10.70 -9.85
N LEU A 233 4.98 -10.53 -8.69
CA LEU A 233 5.35 -9.49 -7.72
C LEU A 233 6.61 -9.87 -6.93
N SER A 234 6.76 -11.14 -6.52
CA SER A 234 7.94 -11.60 -5.79
C SER A 234 9.19 -11.63 -6.66
N ASN A 235 9.06 -11.93 -7.96
CA ASN A 235 10.16 -11.79 -8.93
C ASN A 235 10.69 -10.35 -9.02
N ARG A 236 9.84 -9.38 -8.67
CA ARG A 236 10.16 -7.94 -8.57
C ARG A 236 10.49 -7.52 -7.13
N ARG A 237 10.79 -8.48 -6.25
CA ARG A 237 11.19 -8.32 -4.84
C ARG A 237 10.10 -7.81 -3.90
N ALA A 238 8.83 -7.75 -4.32
CA ALA A 238 7.73 -7.45 -3.40
C ALA A 238 7.55 -8.59 -2.38
N LYS A 239 7.23 -8.23 -1.14
CA LYS A 239 6.68 -9.20 -0.16
C LYS A 239 5.20 -9.40 -0.49
N VAL A 240 4.77 -10.63 -0.71
CA VAL A 240 3.35 -10.94 -1.00
C VAL A 240 2.76 -11.79 0.12
N ILE A 241 1.63 -11.34 0.66
CA ILE A 241 0.88 -12.02 1.71
C ILE A 241 -0.51 -12.35 1.13
N ILE A 242 -0.98 -13.57 1.35
CA ILE A 242 -2.33 -14.00 0.96
C ILE A 242 -3.07 -14.35 2.24
N GLY A 243 -4.23 -13.73 2.45
CA GLY A 243 -5.06 -13.90 3.64
C GLY A 243 -6.55 -14.02 3.30
N SER A 244 -7.32 -14.57 4.25
CA SER A 244 -8.77 -14.74 4.12
C SER A 244 -9.58 -13.70 4.88
N ASP A 245 -8.93 -12.89 5.70
CA ASP A 245 -9.53 -11.85 6.53
C ASP A 245 -8.65 -10.59 6.58
N ASN A 246 -9.19 -9.53 7.18
CA ASN A 246 -8.44 -8.31 7.40
C ASN A 246 -7.20 -8.63 8.26
N PRO A 247 -5.98 -8.34 7.76
CA PRO A 247 -4.75 -8.79 8.41
C PRO A 247 -4.55 -8.07 9.73
N LYS A 248 -4.54 -8.81 10.85
CA LYS A 248 -4.41 -8.20 12.17
C LYS A 248 -2.99 -7.67 12.48
N TYR A 249 -1.99 -8.02 11.67
CA TYR A 249 -0.58 -7.63 11.83
C TYR A 249 0.17 -7.64 10.48
N LEU A 250 0.75 -6.50 10.02
CA LEU A 250 1.49 -6.37 8.74
C LEU A 250 2.90 -5.73 8.84
#